data_AF-A0A6A5F361-F1
#
_entry.id   AF-A0A6A5F361-F1
#
_cell.length_a   1.000
_cell.length_b   1.000
_cell.length_c   1.000
_cell.angle_alpha   90.00
_cell.angle_beta   90.00
_cell.angle_gamma   90.00
#
_symmetry.space_group_name_H-M   'P 1'
#
loop_
_entity.id
_entity.type
_entity.pdbx_description
1 polymer ?
#
loop_
_entity_poly.entity_id
_entity_poly.type
_entity_poly.pdbx_seq_one_letter_code
_entity_poly.pdbx_strand_id
1 'polypeptide(L)'
;MATPVIRIVDPEAPAHRQQAVLMATKEARCCREKKMVFSKPPQELLFQDSALIHAEKLLRTEGIPALSRQLCLGKLLVPFGQYDNAPFHWLVTNDVGYMKYMLDKHQSEVANPHRKGEAGNHWVKDLLAEYVES
;
A
#
# COMPACT_ATOMS: atom_id res chain seq x y z
N MET A 1 -0.97 -15.29 5.06
CA MET A 1 -0.31 -14.04 5.47
C MET A 1 1.15 -14.16 5.08
N ALA A 2 1.65 -13.38 4.11
CA ALA A 2 3.09 -13.37 3.85
C ALA A 2 3.76 -12.56 4.96
N THR A 3 4.77 -13.14 5.61
CA THR A 3 5.50 -12.50 6.70
C THR A 3 6.48 -11.48 6.12
N PRO A 4 6.57 -10.25 6.69
CA PRO A 4 7.57 -9.29 6.26
C PRO A 4 8.97 -9.89 6.39
N VAL A 5 9.81 -9.69 5.38
CA VAL A 5 11.17 -10.25 5.34
C VAL A 5 12.12 -9.23 5.95
N ILE A 6 12.69 -9.54 7.11
CA ILE A 6 13.71 -8.71 7.76
C ILE A 6 15.07 -9.36 7.54
N ARG A 7 16.05 -8.59 7.09
CA ARG A 7 17.43 -9.03 6.89
C ARG A 7 18.38 -8.22 7.74
N ILE A 8 19.28 -8.90 8.46
CA ILE A 8 20.42 -8.27 9.10
C ILE A 8 21.47 -7.96 8.04
N VAL A 9 21.92 -6.70 7.96
CA VAL A 9 22.88 -6.23 6.95
C VAL A 9 24.22 -6.93 7.11
N ASP A 10 24.75 -6.89 8.34
CA ASP A 10 25.99 -7.54 8.74
C ASP A 10 25.72 -8.45 9.95
N PRO A 11 25.57 -9.77 9.74
CA PRO A 11 25.35 -10.73 10.82
C PRO A 11 26.53 -10.83 11.80
N GLU A 12 27.75 -10.53 11.34
CA GLU A 12 28.98 -10.65 12.11
C GLU A 12 29.25 -9.42 12.99
N ALA A 13 28.52 -8.32 12.75
CA ALA A 13 28.59 -7.14 13.59
C ALA A 13 28.14 -7.50 15.03
N PRO A 14 28.78 -6.89 16.05
CA PRO A 14 28.31 -7.00 17.44
C PRO A 14 26.82 -6.65 17.53
N ALA A 15 26.04 -7.34 18.38
CA ALA A 15 24.58 -7.17 18.47
C ALA A 15 24.13 -5.70 18.60
N HIS A 16 24.88 -4.87 19.32
CA HIS A 16 24.61 -3.44 19.49
C HIS A 16 24.83 -2.58 18.22
N ARG A 17 25.45 -3.14 17.17
CA ARG A 17 25.71 -2.51 15.87
C ARG A 17 24.98 -3.21 14.73
N GLN A 18 24.26 -4.30 15.00
CA GLN A 18 23.50 -4.98 13.98
C GLN A 18 22.37 -4.07 13.48
N GLN A 19 22.29 -3.95 12.15
CA GLN A 19 21.25 -3.19 11.48
C GLN A 19 20.33 -4.16 10.75
N ALA A 20 19.03 -3.96 10.92
CA ALA A 20 17.99 -4.71 10.24
C ALA A 20 17.36 -3.85 9.15
N VAL A 21 17.14 -4.45 7.98
CA VAL A 21 16.47 -3.81 6.84
C VAL A 21 15.25 -4.63 6.47
N LEU A 22 14.14 -3.92 6.25
CA LEU A 22 12.91 -4.50 5.75
C LEU A 22 13.05 -4.70 4.23
N MET A 23 12.86 -5.94 3.79
CA MET A 23 13.04 -6.35 2.41
C MET A 23 11.68 -6.58 1.74
N ALA A 24 11.57 -6.12 0.50
CA ALA A 24 10.46 -6.50 -0.37
C ALA A 24 10.46 -8.03 -0.60
N THR A 25 9.27 -8.61 -0.72
CA THR A 25 9.10 -10.04 -1.00
C THR A 25 9.68 -10.41 -2.36
N LYS A 26 9.85 -11.72 -2.62
CA LYS A 26 10.22 -12.21 -3.96
C LYS A 26 9.20 -11.77 -5.01
N GLU A 27 7.92 -11.74 -4.65
CA GLU A 27 6.82 -11.30 -5.50
C GLU A 27 6.95 -9.81 -5.85
N ALA A 28 7.07 -8.91 -4.86
CA ALA A 28 7.27 -7.49 -5.12
C ALA A 28 8.50 -7.19 -5.98
N ARG A 29 9.62 -7.89 -5.71
CA ARG A 29 10.83 -7.78 -6.54
C ARG A 29 10.58 -8.21 -7.98
N CYS A 30 9.93 -9.35 -8.18
CA CYS A 30 9.55 -9.83 -9.50
C CYS A 30 8.62 -8.85 -10.22
N CYS A 31 7.61 -8.30 -9.53
CA CYS A 31 6.72 -7.27 -10.08
C CYS A 31 7.49 -6.04 -10.55
N ARG A 32 8.42 -5.53 -9.73
CA ARG A 32 9.27 -4.39 -10.08
C ARG A 32 10.20 -4.68 -11.26
N GLU A 33 10.91 -5.81 -11.22
CA GLU A 33 11.90 -6.18 -12.24
C GLU A 33 11.24 -6.46 -13.60
N LYS A 34 10.09 -7.14 -13.60
CA LYS A 34 9.34 -7.46 -14.82
C LYS A 34 8.40 -6.35 -15.27
N LYS A 35 8.34 -5.23 -14.53
CA LYS A 35 7.37 -4.15 -14.75
C LYS A 35 5.94 -4.69 -14.89
N MET A 36 5.56 -5.63 -14.03
CA MET A 36 4.19 -6.16 -14.05
C MET A 36 3.21 -5.05 -13.73
N VAL A 37 2.23 -4.89 -14.61
CA VAL A 37 1.14 -3.94 -14.44
C VAL A 37 -0.04 -4.73 -13.87
N PHE A 38 -0.59 -4.28 -12.74
CA PHE A 38 -1.82 -4.87 -12.22
C PHE A 38 -2.95 -4.64 -13.23
N SER A 39 -3.87 -5.59 -13.33
CA SER A 39 -5.02 -5.46 -14.24
C SER A 39 -5.78 -4.18 -13.98
N LYS A 40 -6.25 -3.52 -15.05
CA LYS A 40 -7.06 -2.30 -14.93
C LYS A 40 -8.28 -2.60 -14.06
N PRO A 41 -8.47 -1.86 -12.96
CA PRO A 41 -9.56 -2.10 -12.05
C PRO A 41 -10.88 -1.51 -12.58
N PRO A 42 -12.02 -1.86 -11.94
CA PRO A 42 -13.26 -1.11 -12.08
C PRO A 42 -13.00 0.39 -11.85
N GLN A 43 -13.57 1.24 -12.71
CA GLN A 43 -13.35 2.69 -12.64
C GLN A 43 -13.83 3.28 -11.32
N GLU A 44 -14.83 2.66 -10.71
CA GLU A 44 -15.42 3.03 -9.43
C GLU A 44 -14.42 3.00 -8.27
N LEU A 45 -13.40 2.14 -8.33
CA LEU A 45 -12.33 2.08 -7.32
C LEU A 45 -11.32 3.22 -7.46
N LEU A 46 -11.34 3.97 -8.57
CA LEU A 46 -10.42 5.07 -8.85
C LEU A 46 -10.98 6.44 -8.41
N PHE A 47 -12.25 6.51 -8.01
CA PHE A 47 -12.91 7.76 -7.60
C PHE A 47 -13.27 7.73 -6.12
N GLN A 48 -12.94 8.82 -5.41
CA GLN A 48 -13.15 8.97 -3.97
C GLN A 48 -14.58 8.66 -3.52
N ASP A 49 -15.58 9.18 -4.25
CA ASP A 49 -16.99 9.08 -3.88
C ASP A 49 -17.56 7.65 -4.00
N SER A 50 -16.94 6.81 -4.83
CA SER A 50 -17.45 5.47 -5.16
C SER A 50 -16.57 4.32 -4.66
N ALA A 51 -15.30 4.58 -4.34
CA ALA A 51 -14.32 3.53 -4.09
C ALA A 51 -14.69 2.63 -2.91
N LEU A 52 -15.09 3.22 -1.77
CA LEU A 52 -15.49 2.46 -0.58
C LEU A 52 -16.77 1.65 -0.80
N ILE A 53 -17.78 2.27 -1.43
CA ILE A 53 -19.06 1.60 -1.73
C ILE A 53 -18.82 0.39 -2.64
N HIS A 54 -17.94 0.55 -3.64
CA HIS A 54 -17.62 -0.53 -4.55
C HIS A 54 -16.77 -1.61 -3.88
N ALA A 55 -15.82 -1.25 -3.03
CA ALA A 55 -15.04 -2.21 -2.23
C ALA A 55 -15.95 -3.08 -1.35
N GLU A 56 -16.96 -2.48 -0.69
CA GLU A 56 -17.96 -3.22 0.07
C GLU A 56 -18.75 -4.19 -0.82
N LYS A 57 -19.22 -3.74 -1.99
CA LYS A 57 -19.96 -4.59 -2.94
C LYS A 57 -19.12 -5.80 -3.36
N LEU A 58 -17.83 -5.60 -3.67
CA LEU A 58 -16.91 -6.68 -4.02
C LEU A 58 -16.78 -7.70 -2.89
N LEU A 59 -16.59 -7.24 -1.65
CA LEU A 59 -16.50 -8.13 -0.49
C LEU A 59 -17.80 -8.92 -0.24
N ARG A 60 -18.97 -8.28 -0.45
CA ARG A 60 -20.26 -8.99 -0.38
C ARG A 60 -20.37 -10.08 -1.45
N THR A 61 -19.92 -9.80 -2.69
CA THR A 61 -19.91 -10.81 -3.76
C THR A 61 -18.92 -11.95 -3.51
N GLU A 62 -17.85 -11.69 -2.76
CA GLU A 62 -16.90 -12.70 -2.28
C GLU A 62 -17.47 -13.53 -1.11
N GLY A 63 -18.68 -13.25 -0.64
CA GLY A 63 -19.35 -13.99 0.42
C GLY A 63 -18.91 -13.61 1.83
N ILE A 64 -18.33 -12.43 2.02
CA ILE A 64 -17.91 -11.94 3.35
C ILE A 64 -19.09 -11.21 4.01
N PRO A 65 -19.69 -11.77 5.08
CA PRO A 65 -20.90 -11.21 5.69
C PRO A 65 -20.62 -10.05 6.65
N ALA A 66 -19.44 -10.04 7.30
CA ALA A 66 -19.02 -9.01 8.23
C ALA A 66 -17.95 -8.12 7.58
N LEU A 67 -18.39 -7.02 6.98
CA LEU A 67 -17.49 -6.05 6.34
C LEU A 67 -16.87 -5.14 7.41
N SER A 68 -15.66 -5.48 7.86
CA SER A 68 -14.88 -4.54 8.66
C SER A 68 -14.35 -3.42 7.75
N ARG A 69 -14.19 -2.22 8.32
CA ARG A 69 -13.62 -1.07 7.59
C ARG A 69 -12.24 -1.39 7.04
N GLN A 70 -11.42 -2.10 7.80
CA GLN A 70 -10.10 -2.56 7.38
C GLN A 70 -10.16 -3.48 6.16
N LEU A 71 -11.14 -4.40 6.07
CA LEU A 71 -11.31 -5.25 4.88
C LEU A 71 -11.68 -4.41 3.65
N CYS A 72 -12.57 -3.43 3.81
CA CYS A 72 -12.94 -2.52 2.72
C CYS A 72 -11.74 -1.70 2.24
N LEU A 73 -10.98 -1.11 3.16
CA LEU A 73 -9.76 -0.36 2.85
C LEU A 73 -8.71 -1.23 2.15
N GLY A 74 -8.56 -2.48 2.57
CA GLY A 74 -7.62 -3.43 1.96
C GLY A 74 -7.90 -3.71 0.47
N LYS A 75 -9.12 -3.47 -0.01
CA LYS A 75 -9.52 -3.61 -1.43
C LYS A 75 -9.29 -2.34 -2.25
N LEU A 76 -9.05 -1.20 -1.63
CA LEU A 76 -8.70 0.03 -2.34
C LEU A 76 -7.34 -0.11 -3.02
N LEU A 77 -7.13 0.67 -4.07
CA LEU A 77 -6.00 0.54 -4.97
C LEU A 77 -5.14 1.80 -4.94
N VAL A 78 -3.86 1.64 -5.25
CA VAL A 78 -2.94 2.78 -5.46
C VAL A 78 -2.86 3.09 -6.96
N PRO A 79 -3.48 4.17 -7.47
CA PRO A 79 -3.54 4.47 -8.91
C PRO A 79 -2.30 5.22 -9.42
N PHE A 80 -1.14 5.01 -8.79
CA PHE A 80 0.09 5.70 -9.11
C PHE A 80 1.33 4.92 -8.66
N GLY A 81 2.50 5.37 -9.13
CA GLY A 81 3.79 4.90 -8.65
C GLY A 81 4.18 3.53 -9.20
N GLN A 82 5.02 2.83 -8.45
CA GLN A 82 5.69 1.60 -8.89
C GLN A 82 4.73 0.40 -8.98
N TYR A 83 3.73 0.39 -8.10
CA TYR A 83 2.74 -0.69 -8.00
C TYR A 83 1.36 -0.15 -8.37
N ASP A 84 1.28 0.48 -9.54
CA ASP A 84 0.05 1.07 -10.06
C ASP A 84 -1.08 0.01 -10.15
N ASN A 85 -2.24 0.35 -9.60
CA ASN A 85 -3.42 -0.48 -9.37
C ASN A 85 -3.23 -1.65 -8.38
N ALA A 86 -2.17 -1.64 -7.58
CA ALA A 86 -2.02 -2.62 -6.51
C ALA A 86 -3.01 -2.35 -5.36
N PRO A 87 -3.67 -3.40 -4.84
CA PRO A 87 -4.46 -3.26 -3.63
C PRO A 87 -3.63 -2.89 -2.40
N PHE A 88 -4.22 -2.16 -1.45
CA PHE A 88 -3.56 -1.80 -0.20
C PHE A 88 -3.07 -3.03 0.57
N HIS A 89 -3.89 -4.09 0.65
CA HIS A 89 -3.49 -5.33 1.32
C HIS A 89 -2.27 -5.98 0.66
N TRP A 90 -2.13 -5.86 -0.66
CA TRP A 90 -1.00 -6.41 -1.39
C TRP A 90 0.29 -5.68 -1.02
N LEU A 91 0.25 -4.35 -0.89
CA LEU A 91 1.40 -3.52 -0.50
C LEU A 91 1.91 -3.86 0.90
N VAL A 92 1.01 -3.93 1.89
CA VAL A 92 1.35 -4.33 3.26
C VAL A 92 2.01 -5.70 3.30
N THR A 93 1.56 -6.60 2.43
CA THR A 93 2.05 -7.99 2.40
C THR A 93 3.38 -8.14 1.65
N ASN A 94 3.66 -7.26 0.69
CA ASN A 94 4.74 -7.47 -0.27
C ASN A 94 5.88 -6.44 -0.22
N ASP A 95 5.59 -5.18 0.11
CA ASP A 95 6.60 -4.13 0.15
C ASP A 95 6.22 -3.00 1.12
N VAL A 96 6.29 -3.32 2.42
CA VAL A 96 6.07 -2.35 3.51
C VAL A 96 7.04 -1.17 3.43
N GLY A 97 8.26 -1.39 2.91
CA GLY A 97 9.23 -0.31 2.72
C GLY A 97 8.73 0.74 1.72
N TYR A 98 8.18 0.30 0.59
CA TYR A 98 7.57 1.19 -0.39
C TYR A 98 6.31 1.87 0.15
N MET A 99 5.46 1.14 0.87
CA MET A 99 4.29 1.72 1.53
C MET A 99 4.68 2.82 2.51
N LYS A 100 5.69 2.58 3.36
CA LYS A 100 6.22 3.58 4.29
C LYS A 100 6.74 4.81 3.54
N TYR A 101 7.48 4.63 2.45
CA TYR A 101 7.94 5.74 1.62
C TYR A 101 6.78 6.61 1.12
N MET A 102 5.67 6.00 0.68
CA MET A 102 4.49 6.76 0.23
C MET A 102 3.87 7.58 1.37
N LEU A 103 3.75 7.00 2.56
CA LEU A 103 3.18 7.69 3.73
C LEU A 103 4.08 8.83 4.24
N ASP A 104 5.39 8.60 4.35
CA ASP A 104 6.36 9.63 4.76
C ASP A 104 6.36 10.81 3.77
N LYS A 105 6.24 10.50 2.46
CA LYS A 105 6.13 11.51 1.41
C LYS A 105 4.82 12.28 1.52
N HIS A 106 3.69 11.61 1.77
CA HIS A 106 2.40 12.25 1.99
C HIS A 106 2.42 13.23 3.17
N GLN A 107 2.98 12.82 4.30
CA GLN A 107 3.14 13.68 5.47
C GLN A 107 3.97 14.93 5.15
N SER A 108 5.04 14.76 4.37
CA SER A 108 5.88 15.88 3.91
C SER A 108 5.16 16.84 2.95
N GLU A 109 4.26 16.31 2.10
CA GLU A 109 3.42 17.09 1.17
C GLU A 109 2.35 17.88 1.94
N VAL A 110 1.70 17.26 2.93
CA VAL A 110 0.71 17.92 3.81
C VAL A 110 1.36 19.01 4.66
N ALA A 111 2.57 18.77 5.18
CA ALA A 111 3.30 19.75 5.99
C ALA A 111 3.83 20.96 5.18
N ASN A 112 3.93 20.84 3.85
CA ASN A 112 4.44 21.91 2.99
C ASN A 112 3.49 22.20 1.81
N PRO A 113 2.47 23.05 2.02
CA PRO A 113 1.43 23.31 1.01
C PRO A 113 1.94 24.00 -0.27
N HIS A 114 3.19 24.50 -0.29
CA HIS A 114 3.83 25.03 -1.51
C HIS A 114 4.44 23.93 -2.39
N ARG A 115 4.67 22.73 -1.85
CA ARG A 115 4.98 21.51 -2.62
C ARG A 115 3.67 20.80 -2.95
N LYS A 116 2.84 21.41 -3.79
CA LYS A 116 1.66 20.71 -4.33
C LYS A 116 2.14 19.55 -5.20
N GLY A 117 2.21 18.35 -4.63
CA GLY A 117 2.03 17.14 -5.41
C GLY A 117 0.65 17.17 -6.08
N GLU A 118 0.40 16.25 -7.02
CA GLU A 118 -0.94 16.10 -7.61
C GLU A 118 -1.98 15.84 -6.51
N ALA A 119 -2.72 16.89 -6.15
CA ALA A 119 -3.75 16.85 -5.11
C ALA A 119 -4.82 15.78 -5.38
N GLY A 120 -4.94 15.32 -6.63
CA GLY A 120 -5.93 14.32 -7.06
C GLY A 120 -5.82 12.96 -6.33
N ASN A 121 -4.66 12.64 -5.74
CA ASN A 121 -4.44 11.35 -5.07
C ASN A 121 -4.27 11.44 -3.55
N HIS A 122 -4.52 12.60 -2.93
CA HIS A 122 -4.36 12.77 -1.48
C HIS A 122 -5.32 11.87 -0.70
N TRP A 123 -6.58 11.77 -1.14
CA TRP A 123 -7.57 10.91 -0.49
C TRP A 123 -7.15 9.44 -0.45
N VAL A 124 -6.45 8.94 -1.49
CA VAL A 124 -5.93 7.56 -1.51
C VAL A 124 -4.86 7.38 -0.44
N LYS A 125 -3.96 8.37 -0.29
CA LYS A 125 -2.88 8.34 0.69
C LYS A 125 -3.42 8.47 2.12
N ASP A 126 -4.48 9.27 2.33
CA ASP A 126 -5.18 9.37 3.61
C ASP A 126 -5.83 8.03 4.01
N LEU A 127 -6.53 7.38 3.07
CA LEU A 127 -7.13 6.07 3.33
C LEU A 127 -6.08 4.96 3.49
N LEU A 128 -4.93 5.06 2.82
CA LEU A 128 -3.81 4.15 3.03
C LEU A 128 -3.20 4.33 4.43
N ALA A 129 -3.07 5.56 4.91
CA ALA A 129 -2.63 5.82 6.28
C ALA A 129 -3.62 5.20 7.28
N GLU A 130 -4.92 5.43 7.08
CA GLU A 130 -5.97 4.84 7.90
C GLU A 130 -5.93 3.31 7.92
N TYR A 131 -5.68 2.68 6.77
CA TYR A 131 -5.59 1.22 6.65
C TYR A 131 -4.43 0.63 7.46
N VAL A 132 -3.31 1.36 7.55
CA VAL A 132 -2.10 0.91 8.25
C VAL A 132 -2.20 1.14 9.76
N GLU A 133 -3.01 2.10 10.19
CA GLU A 133 -3.24 2.43 11.61
C GLU A 133 -4.40 1.65 12.25
N SER A 134 -5.27 1.04 11.44
CA SER A 134 -6.42 0.21 11.87
C SER A 134 -6.02 -1.20 12.26
#